data_AF-A0A353A349-F1
#
_entry.id   AF-A0A353A349-F1
#
_cell.length_a   1.000
_cell.length_b   1.000
_cell.length_c   1.000
_cell.angle_alpha   90.00
_cell.angle_beta   90.00
_cell.angle_gamma   90.00
#
_symmetry.space_group_name_H-M   'P 1'
#
loop_
_entity.id
_entity.type
_entity.pdbx_description
1 polymer ?
#
loop_
_entity_poly.entity_id
_entity_poly.type
_entity_poly.pdbx_seq_one_letter_code
_entity_poly.pdbx_strand_id
1 'polypeptide(L)' 'GTAGIASADGRHLAMMPHLERAFLPWQCAFYPAGRLDSDQVTPWIEAFVNARKWVERHQK' A
#
# COMPACT_ATOMS: atom_id res chain seq x y z
N GLY A 1 -12.23 14.84 -0.93
CA GLY A 1 -12.74 14.28 0.34
C GLY A 1 -11.61 13.56 1.06
N THR A 2 -11.73 13.38 2.37
CA THR A 2 -10.76 12.62 3.18
C THR A 2 -11.09 11.13 3.12
N ALA A 3 -10.11 10.28 2.81
CA ALA A 3 -10.29 8.82 2.67
C ALA A 3 -9.38 7.99 3.58
N GLY A 4 -8.56 8.64 4.42
CA GLY A 4 -7.71 8.00 5.42
C GLY A 4 -7.34 8.96 6.54
N ILE A 5 -7.13 8.41 7.73
CA ILE A 5 -6.73 9.12 8.94
C ILE A 5 -5.69 8.29 9.70
N ALA A 6 -4.69 8.95 10.26
CA ALA A 6 -3.69 8.33 11.11
C ALA A 6 -3.77 8.89 12.54
N SER A 7 -3.37 8.10 13.54
CA SER A 7 -3.13 8.59 14.90
C SER A 7 -2.05 9.67 14.91
N ALA A 8 -2.01 10.49 15.96
CA ALA A 8 -1.04 11.59 16.08
C ALA A 8 0.43 11.12 16.04
N ASP A 9 0.70 9.90 16.49
CA ASP A 9 2.01 9.24 16.46
C ASP A 9 2.25 8.41 15.18
N GLY A 10 1.28 8.37 14.25
CA GLY A 10 1.36 7.67 12.98
C GLY A 10 1.36 6.14 13.07
N ARG A 11 1.07 5.55 14.24
CA ARG A 11 1.15 4.10 14.47
C ARG A 11 -0.07 3.34 13.99
N HIS A 12 -1.23 4.00 13.94
CA HIS A 12 -2.48 3.41 13.48
C HIS A 12 -3.01 4.22 12.30
N LEU A 13 -3.30 3.54 11.18
CA LEU A 13 -3.86 4.11 9.97
C LEU A 13 -5.20 3.43 9.68
N ALA A 14 -6.26 4.21 9.59
CA ALA A 14 -7.57 3.75 9.14
C ALA A 14 -7.88 4.43 7.79
N MET A 15 -8.32 3.65 6.81
CA MET A 15 -8.62 4.17 5.48
C MET A 15 -9.74 3.40 4.81
N MET A 16 -10.46 4.08 3.90
CA MET A 16 -11.52 3.49 3.09
C MET A 16 -11.00 2.71 1.86
N PRO A 17 -9.93 3.13 1.17
CA PRO A 17 -9.39 2.35 0.06
C PRO A 17 -8.82 1.00 0.51
N HIS A 18 -9.03 -0.04 -0.31
CA HIS A 18 -8.56 -1.39 -0.07
C HIS A 18 -7.22 -1.65 -0.78
N LEU A 19 -6.11 -1.25 -0.15
CA LEU A 19 -4.75 -1.41 -0.72
C LEU A 19 -4.41 -2.89 -0.98
N GLU A 20 -4.92 -3.77 -0.12
CA GLU A 20 -4.75 -5.21 -0.19
C GLU A 20 -5.47 -5.86 -1.38
N ARG A 21 -6.33 -5.11 -2.09
CA ARG A 21 -7.02 -5.57 -3.29
C ARG A 21 -6.44 -5.01 -4.58
N ALA A 22 -5.44 -4.15 -4.50
CA ALA A 22 -4.88 -3.45 -5.65
C ALA A 22 -3.35 -3.52 -5.69
N PHE A 23 -2.72 -4.49 -5.03
CA PHE A 23 -1.26 -4.57 -4.91
C PHE A 23 -0.59 -5.23 -6.12
N LEU A 24 -1.34 -5.89 -7.00
CA LEU A 24 -0.86 -6.41 -8.29
C LEU A 24 -1.47 -5.61 -9.46
N PRO A 25 -0.72 -5.36 -10.56
CA PRO A 25 -1.20 -4.56 -11.69
C PRO A 25 -2.55 -5.01 -12.26
N TRP A 26 -2.74 -6.32 -12.47
CA TRP A 26 -3.96 -6.88 -13.04
C TRP A 26 -5.22 -6.73 -12.16
N GLN A 27 -5.04 -6.44 -10.86
CA GLN A 27 -6.17 -6.21 -9.94
C GLN A 27 -6.79 -4.81 -10.12
N CYS A 28 -6.08 -3.89 -10.80
CA CYS A 28 -6.56 -2.53 -11.03
C CYS A 28 -7.50 -2.50 -12.25
N ALA A 29 -8.70 -1.92 -12.10
CA ALA A 29 -9.64 -1.75 -13.22
C ALA A 29 -9.05 -0.93 -14.37
N PHE A 30 -8.11 -0.04 -14.06
CA PHE A 30 -7.26 0.64 -15.02
C PHE A 30 -5.81 0.60 -14.54
N TYR A 31 -4.89 0.21 -15.43
CA TYR A 31 -3.46 0.25 -15.21
C TYR A 31 -2.77 0.72 -16.50
N PRO A 32 -1.67 1.50 -16.44
CA PRO A 32 -0.97 1.91 -17.66
C PRO A 32 -0.52 0.69 -18.47
N ALA A 33 -0.95 0.61 -19.74
CA ALA A 33 -0.74 -0.59 -20.57
C ALA A 33 0.74 -0.98 -20.68
N GLY A 34 1.63 -0.01 -20.88
CA GLY A 34 3.07 -0.24 -20.94
C GLY A 34 3.73 -0.67 -19.62
N ARG A 35 2.96 -0.77 -18.53
CA ARG A 35 3.44 -1.17 -17.20
C ARG A 35 2.82 -2.48 -16.70
N LEU A 36 1.76 -2.97 -17.35
CA LEU A 36 0.98 -4.13 -16.88
C LEU A 36 1.85 -5.38 -16.74
N ASP A 37 2.72 -5.63 -17.72
CA ASP A 37 3.59 -6.81 -17.75
C ASP A 37 4.99 -6.57 -17.16
N SER A 38 5.38 -5.30 -16.98
CA SER A 38 6.72 -4.95 -16.48
C SER A 38 6.76 -4.74 -14.98
N ASP A 39 5.70 -4.18 -14.40
CA ASP A 39 5.61 -3.98 -12.96
C ASP A 39 5.24 -5.30 -12.28
N GLN A 40 5.97 -5.68 -11.24
CA GLN A 40 5.63 -6.85 -10.44
C GLN A 40 4.52 -6.57 -9.42
N VAL A 41 4.42 -5.32 -8.98
CA VAL A 41 3.52 -4.84 -7.91
C VAL A 41 3.15 -3.38 -8.17
N THR A 42 2.01 -2.95 -7.64
CA THR A 42 1.60 -1.54 -7.70
C THR A 42 2.20 -0.74 -6.55
N PRO A 43 2.13 0.60 -6.58
CA PRO A 43 2.59 1.42 -5.46
C PRO A 43 1.91 1.13 -4.11
N TRP A 44 0.72 0.51 -4.11
CA TRP A 44 -0.02 0.20 -2.88
C TRP A 44 0.70 -0.81 -1.98
N ILE A 45 1.61 -1.62 -2.54
CA ILE A 45 2.43 -2.55 -1.75
C ILE A 45 3.33 -1.83 -0.74
N GLU A 46 3.72 -0.58 -1.00
CA GLU A 46 4.71 0.13 -0.19
C GLU A 46 4.21 0.37 1.24
N ALA A 47 2.88 0.49 1.44
CA ALA A 47 2.30 0.57 2.78
C ALA A 47 2.65 -0.66 3.64
N PHE A 48 2.56 -1.85 3.05
CA PHE A 48 2.89 -3.12 3.73
C PHE A 48 4.41 -3.28 3.90
N VAL A 49 5.21 -2.87 2.90
CA VAL A 49 6.67 -2.86 2.99
C VAL A 49 7.14 -1.96 4.13
N ASN A 50 6.55 -0.77 4.27
CA ASN A 50 6.86 0.17 5.36
C ASN A 50 6.47 -0.38 6.73
N ALA A 51 5.31 -1.02 6.85
CA ALA A 51 4.92 -1.70 8.08
C ALA A 51 5.94 -2.78 8.48
N ARG A 52 6.36 -3.64 7.54
CA ARG A 52 7.40 -4.67 7.78
C ARG A 52 8.72 -4.04 8.20
N LYS A 53 9.24 -3.07 7.44
CA LYS A 53 10.49 -2.36 7.74
C LYS A 53 10.45 -1.71 9.12
N TRP A 54 9.30 -1.17 9.53
CA TRP A 54 9.15 -0.62 10.87
C TRP A 54 9.30 -1.70 11.94
N VAL A 55 8.59 -2.82 11.81
CA VAL A 55 8.67 -3.93 12.77
C VAL A 55 10.10 -4.44 12.87
N GLU A 56 10.79 -4.64 11.75
CA GLU A 56 12.19 -5.09 11.73
C GLU A 56 13.14 -4.18 12.50
N ARG A 57 12.94 -2.86 12.42
CA ARG A 57 13.75 -1.89 13.18
C ARG A 57 13.42 -1.81 14.67
N HIS A 58 12.30 -2.41 15.10
CA HIS A 58 11.80 -2.39 16.47
C HIS A 58 11.65 -3.80 17.06
N GLN A 59 12.32 -4.80 16.47
CA GLN A 59 12.50 -6.11 17.09
C GLN A 59 13.35 -5.93 18.36
N LYS A 60 12.91 -6.57 19.45
CA LYS A 60 13.63 -6.59 20.72
C LYS A 60 14.77 -7.60 20.68
#